data_AF-A0A7Y7TKL1-F1
#
_entry.id   AF-A0A7Y7TKL1-F1
#
_cell.length_a   1.000
_cell.length_b   1.000
_cell.length_c   1.000
_cell.angle_alpha   90.00
_cell.angle_beta   90.00
_cell.angle_gamma   90.00
#
_symmetry.space_group_name_H-M   'P 1'
#
loop_
_entity.id
_entity.type
_entity.pdbx_description
1 polymer ?
#
loop_
_entity_poly.entity_id
_entity_poly.type
_entity_poly.pdbx_seq_one_letter_code
_entity_poly.pdbx_strand_id
1 'polypeptide(L)'
;MRHLIKLSVFTLFILLAVSCHKNNAKSEQLVTEKIQYDVNIKNTDSDSEWWIQNIEGPQRDKFINLVFNAVEEKKIKIFNLNHQEVSLENIVSNLFTFDTIHLQKNGKKKEIIDTVFISNSFDIKNISKIRFDEKWTFNEKTLLVNKDIKGFCPILVNNKKNNTASTNLPLFWIYPDSTVKSDTTNNVIITKKIQYDVFIKSIDKGKDWWVDNIETTDREKFLKTIIEVAAKGKIKTYDFFMNPLDKKKFGEMLHKTDTIVMQRLTEPYADYDTVLRTDFDQTSILKMRFVEEWSLNTQTFKFYKKVLAICPMVEGLDDKGNLRGYTPLFWIYFDESIKNTE
;
A
#
# COMPACT_ATOMS: atom_id res chain seq x y z
N MET A 1 23.35 -64.71 44.65
CA MET A 1 23.70 -63.69 45.67
C MET A 1 23.93 -62.38 44.94
N ARG A 2 23.19 -61.33 45.33
CA ARG A 2 23.24 -59.92 44.87
C ARG A 2 22.67 -59.57 43.48
N HIS A 3 21.42 -59.10 43.56
CA HIS A 3 20.92 -57.86 42.94
C HIS A 3 22.00 -56.78 42.72
N LEU A 4 21.91 -56.00 41.63
CA LEU A 4 21.61 -54.56 41.65
C LEU A 4 21.62 -53.94 40.23
N ILE A 5 20.48 -53.34 39.85
CA ILE A 5 20.31 -52.07 39.13
C ILE A 5 21.02 -51.90 37.76
N LYS A 6 20.26 -52.04 36.68
CA LYS A 6 20.26 -51.07 35.56
C LYS A 6 18.82 -50.88 35.05
N LEU A 7 18.09 -50.02 35.74
CA LEU A 7 16.82 -49.47 35.31
C LEU A 7 17.10 -48.10 34.65
N SER A 8 16.40 -47.81 33.55
CA SER A 8 16.19 -46.48 32.97
C SER A 8 17.34 -45.83 32.19
N VAL A 9 17.41 -46.11 30.89
CA VAL A 9 17.81 -45.11 29.87
C VAL A 9 16.93 -45.31 28.64
N PHE A 10 15.63 -45.05 28.74
CA PHE A 10 14.77 -44.99 27.56
C PHE A 10 13.55 -44.10 27.76
N THR A 11 13.76 -42.84 28.17
CA THR A 11 12.72 -41.78 28.08
C THR A 11 13.36 -40.44 28.43
N LEU A 12 13.97 -39.74 27.45
CA LEU A 12 14.07 -38.26 27.47
C LEU A 12 14.61 -37.68 26.16
N PHE A 13 13.99 -37.95 25.00
CA PHE A 13 14.36 -37.23 23.76
C PHE A 13 13.18 -37.04 22.79
N ILE A 14 11.98 -36.72 23.29
CA ILE A 14 10.89 -36.19 22.47
C ILE A 14 10.11 -35.16 23.31
N LEU A 15 10.63 -33.94 23.42
CA LEU A 15 9.86 -32.78 23.94
C LEU A 15 10.51 -31.41 23.60
N LEU A 16 11.16 -31.27 22.44
CA LEU A 16 11.77 -30.00 21.99
C LEU A 16 11.16 -29.41 20.71
N ALA A 17 9.96 -29.82 20.30
CA ALA A 17 9.35 -29.34 19.05
C ALA A 17 8.08 -28.48 19.20
N VAL A 18 7.77 -27.93 20.39
CA VAL A 18 6.53 -27.12 20.58
C VAL A 18 6.79 -25.73 21.22
N SER A 19 8.04 -25.25 21.27
CA SER A 19 8.34 -23.93 21.88
C SER A 19 8.96 -22.90 20.93
N CYS A 20 8.50 -22.85 19.67
CA CYS A 20 8.81 -21.73 18.77
C CYS A 20 7.61 -20.81 18.47
N HIS A 21 6.39 -21.13 18.92
CA HIS A 21 5.20 -20.30 18.60
C HIS A 21 4.82 -19.25 19.65
N LYS A 22 5.41 -19.26 20.86
CA LYS A 22 5.05 -18.32 21.94
C LYS A 22 5.93 -17.07 22.06
N ASN A 23 7.06 -17.00 21.35
CA ASN A 23 8.00 -15.86 21.48
C ASN A 23 7.86 -14.76 20.42
N ASN A 24 7.02 -14.93 19.39
CA ASN A 24 6.84 -13.90 18.35
C ASN A 24 5.86 -12.78 18.74
N ALA A 25 4.91 -13.04 19.64
CA ALA A 25 3.90 -12.05 20.03
C ALA A 25 4.46 -10.84 20.80
N LYS A 26 5.64 -10.98 21.43
CA LYS A 26 6.28 -9.88 22.19
C LYS A 26 7.00 -8.85 21.31
N SER A 27 7.18 -9.12 20.02
CA SER A 27 7.90 -8.22 19.08
C SER A 27 6.99 -7.51 18.08
N GLU A 28 5.69 -7.81 18.06
CA GLU A 28 4.74 -7.09 17.21
C GLU A 28 4.32 -5.79 17.86
N GLN A 29 4.42 -4.70 17.11
CA GLN A 29 3.94 -3.40 17.51
C GLN A 29 2.89 -2.89 16.54
N LEU A 30 1.91 -2.18 17.08
CA LEU A 30 0.96 -1.42 16.30
C LEU A 30 1.68 -0.28 15.57
N VAL A 31 1.37 -0.13 14.29
CA VAL A 31 1.78 1.03 13.47
C VAL A 31 0.60 1.98 13.26
N THR A 32 -0.58 1.43 12.95
CA THR A 32 -1.82 2.19 12.89
C THR A 32 -3.00 1.25 13.01
N GLU A 33 -4.03 1.66 13.77
CA GLU A 33 -5.31 0.95 13.83
C GLU A 33 -6.13 1.13 12.55
N LYS A 34 -5.91 2.23 11.82
CA LYS A 34 -6.66 2.56 10.61
C LYS A 34 -5.82 3.38 9.64
N ILE A 35 -5.75 2.92 8.40
CA ILE A 35 -5.29 3.71 7.26
C ILE A 35 -6.12 3.36 6.03
N GLN A 36 -6.52 4.38 5.28
CA GLN A 36 -7.20 4.20 3.99
C GLN A 36 -6.39 4.82 2.85
N TYR A 37 -6.20 4.08 1.77
CA TYR A 37 -5.43 4.52 0.62
C TYR A 37 -5.84 3.78 -0.65
N ASP A 38 -5.61 4.40 -1.79
CA ASP A 38 -5.93 3.86 -3.11
C ASP A 38 -4.70 3.21 -3.74
N VAL A 39 -4.85 2.00 -4.29
CA VAL A 39 -3.81 1.32 -5.05
C VAL A 39 -4.25 1.14 -6.49
N ASN A 40 -3.42 1.61 -7.41
CA ASN A 40 -3.58 1.35 -8.83
C ASN A 40 -3.34 -0.14 -9.13
N ILE A 41 -4.25 -0.76 -9.87
CA ILE A 41 -4.17 -2.14 -10.35
C ILE A 41 -4.11 -2.23 -11.88
N LYS A 42 -4.15 -1.08 -12.56
CA LYS A 42 -4.03 -0.95 -14.01
C LYS A 42 -3.19 0.29 -14.30
N ASN A 43 -1.92 0.06 -14.59
CA ASN A 43 -1.00 1.07 -15.13
C ASN A 43 -0.95 0.90 -16.65
N THR A 44 -1.13 2.00 -17.39
CA THR A 44 -1.10 2.00 -18.85
C THR A 44 0.20 2.57 -19.42
N ASP A 45 1.13 2.96 -18.55
CA ASP A 45 2.47 3.36 -18.96
C ASP A 45 3.23 2.16 -19.54
N SER A 46 3.63 2.27 -20.81
CA SER A 46 4.35 1.21 -21.53
C SER A 46 5.78 1.00 -21.04
N ASP A 47 6.36 2.01 -20.39
CA ASP A 47 7.76 2.00 -19.96
C ASP A 47 7.89 1.48 -18.52
N SER A 48 6.75 1.30 -17.84
CA SER A 48 6.68 0.71 -16.50
C SER A 48 6.69 -0.82 -16.58
N GLU A 49 7.47 -1.44 -15.71
CA GLU A 49 7.41 -2.89 -15.48
C GLU A 49 5.97 -3.34 -15.17
N TRP A 50 5.59 -4.52 -15.66
CA TRP A 50 4.21 -4.99 -15.60
C TRP A 50 3.63 -5.11 -14.19
N TRP A 51 4.47 -5.19 -13.16
CA TRP A 51 4.10 -5.31 -11.75
C TRP A 51 4.10 -3.95 -11.01
N ILE A 52 4.53 -2.85 -11.64
CA ILE A 52 4.50 -1.51 -11.04
C ILE A 52 3.11 -0.92 -11.18
N GLN A 53 2.41 -0.81 -10.05
CA GLN A 53 1.05 -0.25 -9.97
C GLN A 53 0.05 -0.94 -10.90
N ASN A 54 0.29 -2.23 -11.17
CA ASN A 54 -0.45 -3.00 -12.15
C ASN A 54 -0.56 -4.46 -11.74
N ILE A 55 -1.73 -5.03 -12.01
CA ILE A 55 -2.00 -6.47 -12.00
C ILE A 55 -2.10 -6.90 -13.46
N GLU A 56 -1.50 -8.03 -13.81
CA GLU A 56 -1.57 -8.58 -15.17
C GLU A 56 -3.03 -8.69 -15.66
N GLY A 57 -3.29 -8.34 -16.92
CA GLY A 57 -4.64 -8.20 -17.46
C GLY A 57 -5.58 -9.38 -17.14
N PRO A 58 -5.22 -10.63 -17.49
CA PRO A 58 -6.06 -11.79 -17.21
C PRO A 58 -6.30 -12.04 -15.72
N GLN A 59 -5.30 -11.79 -14.87
CA GLN A 59 -5.41 -11.94 -13.42
C GLN A 59 -6.34 -10.88 -12.81
N ARG A 60 -6.18 -9.63 -13.27
CA ARG A 60 -7.04 -8.51 -12.89
C ARG A 60 -8.49 -8.76 -13.29
N ASP A 61 -8.74 -9.15 -14.53
CA ASP A 61 -10.09 -9.42 -15.03
C ASP A 61 -10.74 -10.57 -14.25
N LYS A 62 -9.98 -11.64 -13.95
CA LYS A 62 -10.44 -12.73 -13.09
C LYS A 62 -10.80 -12.25 -11.69
N PHE A 63 -9.98 -11.41 -11.07
CA PHE A 63 -10.24 -10.85 -9.75
C PHE A 63 -11.49 -9.96 -9.73
N ILE A 64 -11.62 -9.04 -10.68
CA ILE A 64 -12.78 -8.14 -10.77
C ILE A 64 -14.06 -8.94 -11.02
N ASN A 65 -14.07 -9.88 -11.97
CA ASN A 65 -15.23 -10.73 -12.23
C ASN A 65 -15.60 -11.57 -11.00
N LEU A 66 -14.62 -12.11 -10.28
CA LEU A 66 -14.88 -12.89 -9.07
C LEU A 66 -15.60 -12.05 -8.00
N VAL A 67 -15.21 -10.78 -7.83
CA VAL A 67 -15.87 -9.86 -6.90
C VAL A 67 -17.29 -9.55 -7.37
N PHE A 68 -17.47 -9.12 -8.61
CA PHE A 68 -18.78 -8.70 -9.12
C PHE A 68 -19.78 -9.84 -9.21
N ASN A 69 -19.37 -11.03 -9.66
CA ASN A 69 -20.24 -12.20 -9.68
C ASN A 69 -20.75 -12.55 -8.28
N ALA A 70 -19.91 -12.44 -7.24
CA ALA A 70 -20.34 -12.70 -5.87
C ALA A 70 -21.31 -11.65 -5.32
N VAL A 71 -21.19 -10.40 -5.77
CA VAL A 71 -22.16 -9.33 -5.46
C VAL A 71 -23.49 -9.60 -6.16
N GLU A 72 -23.47 -9.90 -7.46
CA GLU A 72 -24.66 -10.17 -8.28
C GLU A 72 -25.42 -11.40 -7.78
N GLU A 73 -24.69 -12.45 -7.39
CA GLU A 73 -25.24 -13.67 -6.80
C GLU A 73 -25.62 -13.51 -5.31
N LYS A 74 -25.46 -12.31 -4.74
CA LYS A 74 -25.76 -11.97 -3.33
C LYS A 74 -25.04 -12.86 -2.31
N LYS A 75 -23.86 -13.37 -2.68
CA LYS A 75 -22.98 -14.16 -1.79
C LYS A 75 -22.28 -13.29 -0.75
N ILE A 76 -22.08 -12.02 -1.06
CA ILE A 76 -21.49 -11.04 -0.15
C ILE A 76 -22.37 -9.80 -0.01
N LYS A 77 -22.28 -9.18 1.16
CA LYS A 77 -22.87 -7.87 1.42
C LYS A 77 -21.92 -6.78 0.94
N ILE A 78 -22.48 -5.72 0.39
CA ILE A 78 -21.75 -4.53 0.00
C ILE A 78 -22.32 -3.30 0.69
N PHE A 79 -21.47 -2.31 0.90
CA PHE A 79 -21.81 -1.11 1.65
C PHE A 79 -21.45 0.13 0.85
N ASN A 80 -22.27 1.17 0.94
CA ASN A 80 -21.94 2.47 0.37
C ASN A 80 -20.78 3.14 1.15
N LEU A 81 -20.37 4.33 0.72
CA LEU A 81 -19.28 5.07 1.36
C LEU A 81 -19.60 5.54 2.79
N ASN A 82 -20.87 5.54 3.17
CA ASN A 82 -21.35 5.82 4.53
C ASN A 82 -21.52 4.53 5.36
N HIS A 83 -21.00 3.40 4.88
CA HIS A 83 -21.06 2.09 5.53
C HIS A 83 -22.49 1.53 5.71
N GLN A 84 -23.44 1.95 4.88
CA GLN A 84 -24.80 1.40 4.86
C GLN A 84 -24.89 0.29 3.82
N GLU A 85 -25.53 -0.83 4.16
CA GLU A 85 -25.73 -1.95 3.24
C GLU A 85 -26.60 -1.50 2.06
N VAL A 86 -26.17 -1.81 0.84
CA VAL A 86 -26.82 -1.39 -0.42
C VAL A 86 -26.77 -2.51 -1.46
N SER A 87 -27.54 -2.38 -2.53
CA SER A 87 -27.47 -3.27 -3.68
C SER A 87 -26.60 -2.70 -4.80
N LEU A 88 -26.14 -3.56 -5.72
CA LEU A 88 -25.35 -3.11 -6.86
C LEU A 88 -26.14 -2.17 -7.77
N GLU A 89 -27.45 -2.43 -7.93
CA GLU A 89 -28.34 -1.58 -8.73
C GLU A 89 -28.42 -0.17 -8.16
N ASN A 90 -28.46 -0.02 -6.82
CA ASN A 90 -28.47 1.29 -6.18
C ASN A 90 -27.16 2.06 -6.43
N ILE A 91 -26.01 1.38 -6.36
CA ILE A 91 -24.73 1.99 -6.70
C ILE A 91 -24.71 2.43 -8.17
N VAL A 92 -25.06 1.52 -9.07
CA VAL A 92 -25.03 1.75 -10.51
C VAL A 92 -26.01 2.87 -10.91
N SER A 93 -27.21 2.92 -10.34
CA SER A 93 -28.18 4.00 -10.60
C SER A 93 -27.65 5.38 -10.20
N ASN A 94 -26.87 5.46 -9.13
CA ASN A 94 -26.29 6.72 -8.64
C ASN A 94 -25.08 7.18 -9.47
N LEU A 95 -24.50 6.31 -10.31
CA LEU A 95 -23.38 6.65 -11.20
C LEU A 95 -23.85 7.31 -12.51
N PHE A 96 -25.12 7.13 -12.89
CA PHE A 96 -25.67 7.74 -14.09
C PHE A 96 -26.24 9.13 -13.79
N THR A 97 -25.67 10.15 -14.43
CA THR A 97 -26.31 11.47 -14.53
C THR A 97 -27.16 11.50 -15.79
N PHE A 98 -28.48 11.70 -15.61
CA PHE A 98 -29.42 11.91 -16.70
C PHE A 98 -29.49 13.41 -17.00
N ASP A 99 -28.98 13.82 -18.16
CA ASP A 99 -29.24 15.16 -18.68
C ASP A 99 -30.41 15.07 -19.67
N THR A 100 -31.49 15.77 -19.36
CA THR A 100 -32.63 15.95 -20.27
C THR A 100 -32.36 17.18 -21.13
N ILE A 101 -32.30 17.01 -22.45
CA ILE A 101 -32.24 18.13 -23.38
C ILE A 101 -33.60 18.27 -24.04
N HIS A 102 -34.22 19.44 -23.89
CA HIS A 102 -35.45 19.79 -24.60
C HIS A 102 -35.10 20.29 -26.01
N LEU A 103 -35.32 19.45 -27.02
CA LEU A 103 -35.12 19.85 -28.42
C LEU A 103 -36.44 20.40 -28.97
N GLN A 104 -36.44 21.68 -29.37
CA GLN A 104 -37.55 22.24 -30.16
C GLN A 104 -37.29 22.00 -31.65
N LYS A 105 -38.17 21.23 -32.28
CA LYS A 105 -38.14 21.02 -33.72
C LYS A 105 -38.83 22.19 -34.43
N ASN A 106 -38.09 22.95 -35.24
CA ASN A 106 -38.68 23.99 -36.09
C ASN A 106 -39.38 23.35 -37.30
N GLY A 107 -40.64 22.98 -37.11
CA GLY A 107 -41.60 22.58 -38.14
C GLY A 107 -42.98 23.17 -37.85
N LYS A 108 -43.92 23.10 -38.81
CA LYS A 108 -45.26 23.72 -38.74
C LYS A 108 -46.11 23.35 -37.49
N LYS A 109 -45.70 22.35 -36.71
CA LYS A 109 -46.14 22.10 -35.33
C LYS A 109 -44.92 22.08 -34.42
N LYS A 110 -44.95 22.87 -33.34
CA LYS A 110 -43.97 22.79 -32.25
C LYS A 110 -44.20 21.49 -31.49
N GLU A 111 -43.40 20.47 -31.79
CA GLU A 111 -43.28 19.29 -30.94
C GLU A 111 -42.02 19.43 -30.08
N ILE A 112 -42.20 19.28 -28.76
CA ILE A 112 -41.09 19.15 -27.82
C ILE A 112 -40.73 17.67 -27.81
N ILE A 113 -39.48 17.36 -28.16
CA ILE A 113 -38.95 16.00 -28.02
C ILE A 113 -37.98 16.03 -26.85
N ASP A 114 -38.34 15.35 -25.77
CA ASP A 114 -37.46 15.13 -24.64
C ASP A 114 -36.50 13.98 -24.99
N THR A 115 -35.20 14.29 -25.09
CA THR A 115 -34.17 13.27 -25.28
C THR A 115 -33.35 13.16 -24.00
N VAL A 116 -33.33 11.96 -23.42
CA VAL A 116 -32.50 11.64 -22.24
C VAL A 116 -31.14 11.14 -22.71
N PHE A 117 -30.08 11.83 -22.32
CA PHE A 117 -28.71 11.38 -22.54
C PHE A 117 -28.18 10.68 -21.27
N ILE A 118 -27.69 9.45 -21.43
CA ILE A 118 -26.99 8.73 -20.37
C ILE A 118 -25.51 9.08 -20.49
N SER A 119 -24.99 9.88 -19.56
CA SER A 119 -23.65 10.47 -19.68
C SER A 119 -22.50 9.62 -19.14
N ASN A 120 -22.77 8.44 -18.55
CA ASN A 120 -21.75 7.51 -18.08
C ASN A 120 -22.12 6.09 -18.50
N SER A 121 -21.14 5.26 -18.89
CA SER A 121 -21.34 3.81 -19.03
C SER A 121 -20.63 3.11 -17.88
N PHE A 122 -21.38 2.38 -17.05
CA PHE A 122 -20.78 1.50 -16.06
C PHE A 122 -20.14 0.31 -16.77
N ASP A 123 -18.80 0.26 -16.78
CA ASP A 123 -18.02 -0.85 -17.32
C ASP A 123 -16.98 -1.26 -16.27
N ILE A 124 -17.10 -2.47 -15.76
CA ILE A 124 -16.19 -3.04 -14.76
C ILE A 124 -14.73 -3.10 -15.26
N LYS A 125 -14.48 -3.07 -16.57
CA LYS A 125 -13.13 -3.00 -17.16
C LYS A 125 -12.42 -1.68 -16.89
N ASN A 126 -13.17 -0.65 -16.48
CA ASN A 126 -12.65 0.65 -16.07
C ASN A 126 -12.32 0.72 -14.58
N ILE A 127 -12.48 -0.39 -13.84
CA ILE A 127 -11.95 -0.50 -12.48
C ILE A 127 -10.44 -0.62 -12.57
N SER A 128 -9.75 0.46 -12.17
CA SER A 128 -8.29 0.56 -12.25
C SER A 128 -7.63 0.79 -10.90
N LYS A 129 -8.42 0.97 -9.83
CA LYS A 129 -7.89 1.09 -8.47
C LYS A 129 -8.73 0.31 -7.46
N ILE A 130 -8.10 -0.07 -6.36
CA ILE A 130 -8.75 -0.60 -5.16
C ILE A 130 -8.37 0.29 -3.98
N ARG A 131 -9.37 0.80 -3.27
CA ARG A 131 -9.16 1.43 -1.96
C ARG A 131 -9.13 0.35 -0.89
N PHE A 132 -8.17 0.43 0.01
CA PHE A 132 -8.11 -0.47 1.17
C PHE A 132 -8.40 0.29 2.45
N ASP A 133 -9.00 -0.40 3.42
CA ASP A 133 -9.09 -0.01 4.83
C ASP A 133 -8.33 -1.04 5.65
N GLU A 134 -7.24 -0.63 6.29
CA GLU A 134 -6.27 -1.54 6.86
C GLU A 134 -5.83 -1.13 8.27
N LYS A 135 -5.48 -2.13 9.05
CA LYS A 135 -4.69 -2.02 10.28
C LYS A 135 -3.28 -2.54 10.00
N TRP A 136 -2.26 -1.81 10.42
CA TRP A 136 -0.86 -2.24 10.25
C TRP A 136 -0.21 -2.54 11.59
N THR A 137 0.48 -3.66 11.66
CA THR A 137 1.43 -3.99 12.71
C THR A 137 2.79 -4.28 12.08
N PHE A 138 3.85 -4.26 12.87
CA PHE A 138 5.17 -4.65 12.38
C PHE A 138 5.99 -5.34 13.47
N ASN A 139 6.92 -6.19 13.05
CA ASN A 139 7.86 -6.82 13.94
C ASN A 139 9.11 -5.96 14.09
N GLU A 140 9.43 -5.48 15.30
CA GLU A 140 10.59 -4.59 15.49
C GLU A 140 11.95 -5.23 15.19
N LYS A 141 12.04 -6.56 15.22
CA LYS A 141 13.30 -7.29 14.98
C LYS A 141 13.49 -7.58 13.50
N THR A 142 12.45 -8.06 12.83
CA THR A 142 12.52 -8.42 11.41
C THR A 142 12.14 -7.29 10.48
N LEU A 143 11.53 -6.22 11.00
CA LEU A 143 10.90 -5.12 10.28
C LEU A 143 9.75 -5.52 9.35
N LEU A 144 9.31 -6.80 9.40
CA LEU A 144 8.21 -7.27 8.57
C LEU A 144 6.92 -6.57 9.00
N VAL A 145 6.25 -5.94 8.03
CA VAL A 145 4.96 -5.28 8.21
C VAL A 145 3.85 -6.29 7.91
N ASN A 146 2.92 -6.43 8.85
CA ASN A 146 1.71 -7.22 8.71
C ASN A 146 0.53 -6.28 8.46
N LYS A 147 -0.24 -6.56 7.41
CA LYS A 147 -1.42 -5.78 7.02
C LYS A 147 -2.67 -6.60 7.25
N ASP A 148 -3.52 -6.13 8.15
CA ASP A 148 -4.85 -6.69 8.41
C ASP A 148 -5.88 -5.87 7.64
N ILE A 149 -6.32 -6.42 6.50
CA ILE A 149 -7.25 -5.75 5.59
C ILE A 149 -8.66 -5.90 6.14
N LYS A 150 -9.21 -4.79 6.64
CA LYS A 150 -10.57 -4.70 7.17
C LYS A 150 -11.59 -4.66 6.07
N GLY A 151 -11.31 -3.97 4.99
CA GLY A 151 -12.18 -3.93 3.83
C GLY A 151 -11.47 -3.41 2.59
N PHE A 152 -12.10 -3.61 1.44
CA PHE A 152 -11.64 -3.04 0.18
C PHE A 152 -12.81 -2.53 -0.66
N CYS A 153 -12.54 -1.52 -1.48
CA CYS A 153 -13.53 -0.85 -2.31
C CYS A 153 -12.99 -0.68 -3.74
N PRO A 154 -13.61 -1.34 -4.74
CA PRO A 154 -13.27 -1.12 -6.14
C PRO A 154 -13.57 0.32 -6.57
N ILE A 155 -12.65 0.92 -7.31
CA ILE A 155 -12.80 2.29 -7.83
C ILE A 155 -12.82 2.23 -9.35
N LEU A 156 -13.92 2.70 -9.93
CA LEU A 156 -14.04 2.94 -11.36
C LEU A 156 -13.39 4.27 -11.70
N VAL A 157 -12.51 4.29 -12.70
CA VAL A 157 -11.88 5.52 -13.18
C VAL A 157 -12.47 5.87 -14.52
N ASN A 158 -13.22 6.98 -14.55
CA ASN A 158 -13.82 7.50 -15.77
C ASN A 158 -12.88 8.53 -16.41
N ASN A 159 -12.32 8.17 -17.56
CA ASN A 159 -11.52 9.07 -18.38
C ASN A 159 -12.48 9.87 -19.27
N LYS A 160 -12.75 11.14 -18.93
CA LYS A 160 -13.55 12.01 -19.79
C LYS A 160 -12.82 12.21 -21.13
N LYS A 161 -13.53 12.01 -22.24
CA LYS A 161 -12.99 12.06 -23.62
C LYS A 161 -12.36 13.41 -24.02
N ASN A 162 -12.51 14.48 -23.23
CA ASN A 162 -12.17 15.85 -23.63
C ASN A 162 -11.17 16.55 -22.68
N ASN A 163 -10.02 15.94 -22.35
CA ASN A 163 -8.94 16.58 -21.57
C ASN A 163 -9.34 17.11 -20.17
N THR A 164 -10.46 16.64 -19.59
CA THR A 164 -10.84 16.95 -18.21
C THR A 164 -10.38 15.81 -17.29
N ALA A 165 -10.01 16.16 -16.05
CA ALA A 165 -9.42 15.25 -15.08
C ALA A 165 -10.22 13.94 -14.94
N SER A 166 -9.51 12.81 -14.88
CA SER A 166 -10.08 11.49 -14.60
C SER A 166 -10.81 11.52 -13.27
N THR A 167 -12.07 11.05 -13.24
CA THR A 167 -12.85 10.99 -12.00
C THR A 167 -12.72 9.60 -11.40
N ASN A 168 -12.25 9.52 -10.14
CA ASN A 168 -12.27 8.29 -9.36
C ASN A 168 -13.65 8.16 -8.72
N LEU A 169 -14.34 7.06 -8.99
CA LEU A 169 -15.66 6.74 -8.48
C LEU A 169 -15.56 5.48 -7.61
N PRO A 170 -15.37 5.62 -6.28
CA PRO A 170 -15.46 4.50 -5.35
C PRO A 170 -16.85 3.89 -5.42
N LEU A 171 -16.94 2.58 -5.65
CA LEU A 171 -18.20 1.91 -5.92
C LEU A 171 -18.89 1.49 -4.62
N PHE A 172 -18.29 0.55 -3.90
CA PHE A 172 -18.84 0.01 -2.65
C PHE A 172 -17.73 -0.66 -1.84
N TRP A 173 -17.90 -0.66 -0.52
CA TRP A 173 -17.05 -1.40 0.40
C TRP A 173 -17.50 -2.85 0.52
N ILE A 174 -16.52 -3.75 0.57
CA ILE A 174 -16.68 -5.13 1.00
C ILE A 174 -15.95 -5.29 2.34
N TYR A 175 -16.69 -5.73 3.36
CA TYR A 175 -16.15 -6.13 4.65
C TYR A 175 -16.32 -7.65 4.78
N PRO A 176 -15.22 -8.43 4.88
CA PRO A 176 -15.31 -9.87 5.01
C PRO A 176 -16.01 -10.23 6.32
N ASP A 177 -16.91 -11.22 6.25
CA ASP A 177 -17.66 -11.67 7.41
C ASP A 177 -16.72 -12.37 8.41
N SER A 178 -16.47 -11.73 9.54
CA SER A 178 -15.60 -12.25 10.60
C SER A 178 -16.17 -13.50 11.30
N THR A 179 -17.46 -13.81 11.10
CA THR A 179 -18.11 -14.98 11.72
C THR A 179 -17.82 -16.28 10.97
N VAL A 180 -17.41 -16.22 9.71
CA VAL A 180 -17.04 -17.38 8.90
C VAL A 180 -15.58 -17.72 9.13
N LYS A 181 -15.30 -18.92 9.66
CA LYS A 181 -13.92 -19.40 9.81
C LYS A 181 -13.29 -19.57 8.43
N SER A 182 -12.29 -18.74 8.11
CA SER A 182 -11.55 -18.86 6.85
C SER A 182 -10.67 -20.11 6.88
N ASP A 183 -10.97 -21.09 6.03
CA ASP A 183 -10.02 -22.14 5.67
C ASP A 183 -9.11 -21.63 4.53
N THR A 184 -7.80 -21.86 4.65
CA THR A 184 -6.79 -21.42 3.67
C THR A 184 -6.88 -22.17 2.34
N THR A 185 -7.61 -23.29 2.30
CA THR A 185 -7.86 -24.10 1.09
C THR A 185 -8.58 -23.34 -0.02
N ASN A 186 -9.28 -22.23 0.30
CA ASN A 186 -10.05 -21.44 -0.67
C ASN A 186 -9.38 -20.11 -1.06
N ASN A 187 -8.08 -19.98 -0.82
CA ASN A 187 -7.34 -18.78 -1.19
C ASN A 187 -6.91 -18.84 -2.66
N VAL A 188 -7.30 -17.83 -3.43
CA VAL A 188 -6.83 -17.63 -4.81
C VAL A 188 -5.80 -16.51 -4.84
N ILE A 189 -4.68 -16.74 -5.55
CA ILE A 189 -3.67 -15.70 -5.79
C ILE A 189 -4.24 -14.72 -6.82
N ILE A 190 -4.24 -13.43 -6.46
CA ILE A 190 -4.61 -12.33 -7.36
C ILE A 190 -3.39 -11.92 -8.17
N THR A 191 -2.26 -11.67 -7.51
CA THR A 191 -0.97 -11.38 -8.15
C THR A 191 0.16 -11.83 -7.25
N LYS A 192 1.24 -12.34 -7.85
CA LYS A 192 2.46 -12.74 -7.13
C LYS A 192 3.37 -11.55 -6.81
N LYS A 193 3.22 -10.45 -7.54
CA LYS A 193 4.08 -9.27 -7.41
C LYS A 193 3.30 -8.04 -7.84
N ILE A 194 3.19 -7.08 -6.94
CA ILE A 194 2.75 -5.72 -7.25
C ILE A 194 3.55 -4.73 -6.42
N GLN A 195 4.04 -3.67 -7.06
CA GLN A 195 4.71 -2.55 -6.40
C GLN A 195 3.83 -1.32 -6.39
N TYR A 196 3.66 -0.69 -5.24
CA TYR A 196 2.92 0.55 -5.12
C TYR A 196 3.38 1.37 -3.92
N ASP A 197 3.06 2.66 -3.94
CA ASP A 197 3.47 3.61 -2.92
C ASP A 197 2.26 4.00 -2.06
N VAL A 198 2.44 4.03 -0.74
CA VAL A 198 1.42 4.46 0.21
C VAL A 198 1.92 5.71 0.92
N PHE A 199 1.12 6.77 0.90
CA PHE A 199 1.38 7.91 1.76
C PHE A 199 1.17 7.51 3.23
N ILE A 200 2.16 7.82 4.06
CA ILE A 200 2.09 7.67 5.51
C ILE A 200 1.99 9.03 6.22
N LYS A 201 2.16 10.11 5.46
CA LYS A 201 1.95 11.49 5.87
C LYS A 201 1.14 12.17 4.77
N SER A 202 -0.14 12.45 5.07
CA SER A 202 -1.02 13.08 4.08
C SER A 202 -0.53 14.50 3.78
N ILE A 203 -0.56 14.85 2.49
CA ILE A 203 -0.34 16.21 2.00
C ILE A 203 -1.65 17.02 1.95
N ASP A 204 -2.79 16.33 1.99
CA ASP A 204 -4.12 16.92 1.91
C ASP A 204 -4.71 17.07 3.32
N LYS A 205 -4.89 18.33 3.73
CA LYS A 205 -5.44 18.70 5.04
C LYS A 205 -6.97 18.61 5.12
N GLY A 206 -7.65 18.42 3.98
CA GLY A 206 -9.11 18.32 3.91
C GLY A 206 -9.64 16.90 4.12
N LYS A 207 -8.78 15.90 4.14
CA LYS A 207 -9.15 14.49 4.36
C LYS A 207 -9.21 14.14 5.85
N ASP A 208 -9.95 13.08 6.15
CA ASP A 208 -9.87 12.45 7.47
C ASP A 208 -8.42 12.06 7.79
N TRP A 209 -8.05 12.16 9.07
CA TRP A 209 -6.66 11.98 9.50
C TRP A 209 -6.09 10.58 9.20
N TRP A 210 -6.91 9.57 8.97
CA TRP A 210 -6.48 8.20 8.64
C TRP A 210 -6.35 7.95 7.13
N VAL A 211 -6.78 8.88 6.27
CA VAL A 211 -6.65 8.71 4.82
C VAL A 211 -5.25 9.15 4.41
N ASP A 212 -4.50 8.25 3.77
CA ASP A 212 -3.14 8.51 3.31
C ASP A 212 -2.19 8.98 4.45
N ASN A 213 -2.49 8.61 5.70
CA ASN A 213 -1.77 9.12 6.86
C ASN A 213 -1.79 8.13 8.05
N ILE A 214 -0.64 8.07 8.72
CA ILE A 214 -0.44 7.42 10.02
C ILE A 214 -0.32 8.52 11.07
N GLU A 215 -0.82 8.28 12.29
CA GLU A 215 -0.64 9.22 13.40
C GLU A 215 0.84 9.59 13.57
N THR A 216 1.13 10.87 13.83
CA THR A 216 2.50 11.38 13.84
C THR A 216 3.43 10.62 14.78
N THR A 217 2.96 10.34 16.00
CA THR A 217 3.71 9.63 17.04
C THR A 217 4.08 8.21 16.61
N ASP A 218 3.11 7.45 16.13
CA ASP A 218 3.29 6.07 15.66
C ASP A 218 4.15 6.03 14.39
N ARG A 219 3.95 6.96 13.46
CA ARG A 219 4.75 7.10 12.24
C ARG A 219 6.22 7.35 12.57
N GLU A 220 6.51 8.31 13.44
CA GLU A 220 7.89 8.63 13.82
C GLU A 220 8.56 7.45 14.51
N LYS A 221 7.85 6.75 15.40
CA LYS A 221 8.35 5.53 16.05
C LYS A 221 8.65 4.43 15.03
N PHE A 222 7.74 4.19 14.09
CA PHE A 222 7.89 3.20 13.02
C PHE A 222 9.10 3.50 12.14
N LEU A 223 9.22 4.73 11.65
CA LEU A 223 10.34 5.16 10.78
C LEU A 223 11.68 5.13 11.51
N LYS A 224 11.71 5.63 12.76
CA LYS A 224 12.91 5.60 13.60
C LYS A 224 13.41 4.17 13.78
N THR A 225 12.51 3.22 14.04
CA THR A 225 12.88 1.81 14.23
C THR A 225 13.49 1.22 12.97
N ILE A 226 12.89 1.47 11.80
CA ILE A 226 13.42 1.00 10.50
C ILE A 226 14.83 1.56 10.26
N ILE A 227 15.00 2.87 10.40
CA ILE A 227 16.28 3.55 10.15
C ILE A 227 17.35 3.07 11.13
N GLU A 228 17.04 2.95 12.42
CA GLU A 228 18.00 2.50 13.42
C GLU A 228 18.45 1.04 13.20
N VAL A 229 17.53 0.14 12.89
CA VAL A 229 17.85 -1.28 12.63
C VAL A 229 18.71 -1.42 11.38
N ALA A 230 18.40 -0.65 10.33
CA ALA A 230 19.18 -0.57 9.10
C ALA A 230 20.58 0.04 9.34
N ALA A 231 20.69 1.17 10.03
CA ALA A 231 21.96 1.82 10.34
C ALA A 231 22.89 0.95 11.20
N LYS A 232 22.32 0.16 12.12
CA LYS A 232 23.07 -0.82 12.93
C LYS A 232 23.53 -2.03 12.11
N GLY A 233 23.08 -2.18 10.86
CA GLY A 233 23.32 -3.31 9.96
C GLY A 233 22.74 -4.62 10.47
N LYS A 234 21.63 -4.56 11.21
CA LYS A 234 20.92 -5.76 11.71
C LYS A 234 20.07 -6.42 10.63
N ILE A 235 19.77 -5.69 9.56
CA ILE A 235 19.06 -6.16 8.38
C ILE A 235 19.85 -5.77 7.14
N LYS A 236 19.79 -6.60 6.08
CA LYS A 236 20.40 -6.27 4.79
C LYS A 236 19.57 -5.18 4.11
N THR A 237 20.21 -4.10 3.71
CA THR A 237 19.61 -3.02 2.93
C THR A 237 20.26 -2.93 1.56
N TYR A 238 19.54 -2.36 0.60
CA TYR A 238 19.97 -2.24 -0.79
C TYR A 238 19.67 -0.84 -1.31
N ASP A 239 20.49 -0.35 -2.23
CA ASP A 239 20.23 0.91 -2.92
C ASP A 239 19.13 0.74 -4.00
N PHE A 240 18.87 1.82 -4.73
CA PHE A 240 17.92 1.82 -5.84
C PHE A 240 18.23 0.79 -6.94
N PHE A 241 19.51 0.50 -7.15
CA PHE A 241 20.00 -0.45 -8.16
C PHE A 241 20.16 -1.87 -7.59
N MET A 242 19.55 -2.16 -6.44
CA MET A 242 19.63 -3.45 -5.75
C MET A 242 21.05 -3.85 -5.32
N ASN A 243 21.98 -2.91 -5.23
CA ASN A 243 23.30 -3.19 -4.67
C ASN A 243 23.22 -3.21 -3.14
N PRO A 244 23.84 -4.18 -2.46
CA PRO A 244 23.91 -4.20 -1.00
C PRO A 244 24.55 -2.92 -0.44
N LEU A 245 23.89 -2.31 0.54
CA LEU A 245 24.41 -1.19 1.30
C LEU A 245 25.16 -1.71 2.53
N ASP A 246 26.42 -1.37 2.65
CA ASP A 246 27.15 -1.56 3.90
C ASP A 246 26.84 -0.44 4.91
N LYS A 247 27.27 -0.61 6.15
CA LYS A 247 27.01 0.35 7.23
C LYS A 247 27.56 1.75 6.94
N LYS A 248 28.68 1.84 6.22
CA LYS A 248 29.33 3.12 5.91
C LYS A 248 28.51 3.86 4.85
N LYS A 249 28.18 3.21 3.73
CA LYS A 249 27.34 3.77 2.66
C LYS A 249 25.96 4.16 3.18
N PHE A 250 25.36 3.31 4.00
CA PHE A 250 24.08 3.63 4.62
C PHE A 250 24.17 4.86 5.54
N GLY A 251 25.24 4.95 6.33
CA GLY A 251 25.51 6.13 7.15
C GLY A 251 25.68 7.38 6.32
N GLU A 252 26.44 7.32 5.22
CA GLU A 252 26.62 8.45 4.28
C GLU A 252 25.28 8.91 3.69
N MET A 253 24.33 8.01 3.42
CA MET A 253 22.98 8.38 2.98
C MET A 253 22.17 9.12 4.05
N LEU A 254 22.47 8.91 5.33
CA LEU A 254 21.81 9.58 6.45
C LEU A 254 22.46 10.92 6.83
N HIS A 255 23.54 11.32 6.16
CA HIS A 255 24.24 12.58 6.47
C HIS A 255 24.60 13.32 5.20
N LYS A 256 24.00 14.50 4.98
CA LYS A 256 24.48 15.40 3.93
C LYS A 256 25.71 16.14 4.46
N THR A 257 26.80 16.11 3.71
CA THR A 257 28.03 16.83 4.05
C THR A 257 28.24 17.91 2.99
N ASP A 258 27.99 19.16 3.36
CA ASP A 258 28.22 20.33 2.48
C ASP A 258 29.42 21.12 3.01
N THR A 259 30.25 21.65 2.11
CA THR A 259 31.28 22.62 2.50
C THR A 259 30.71 24.02 2.28
N ILE A 260 30.64 24.80 3.35
CA ILE A 260 30.20 26.20 3.29
C ILE A 260 31.36 27.11 3.69
N VAL A 261 31.46 28.25 3.02
CA VAL A 261 32.40 29.31 3.40
C VAL A 261 31.77 30.12 4.52
N MET A 262 32.44 30.20 5.67
CA MET A 262 32.02 31.04 6.80
C MET A 262 33.03 32.17 7.02
N GLN A 263 32.55 33.30 7.49
CA GLN A 263 33.40 34.44 7.85
C GLN A 263 33.72 34.41 9.35
N ARG A 264 34.98 34.65 9.72
CA ARG A 264 35.37 34.79 11.13
C ARG A 264 34.73 36.03 11.75
N LEU A 265 34.33 35.97 13.02
CA LEU A 265 33.71 37.08 13.75
C LEU A 265 34.71 38.16 14.21
N THR A 266 36.01 37.92 14.03
CA THR A 266 37.08 38.81 14.47
C THR A 266 37.96 39.23 13.29
N GLU A 267 38.45 40.46 13.31
CA GLU A 267 39.40 40.98 12.34
C GLU A 267 40.59 40.02 12.17
N PRO A 268 41.03 39.69 10.94
CA PRO A 268 40.69 40.32 9.65
C PRO A 268 39.39 39.82 8.98
N TYR A 269 38.48 39.17 9.70
CA TYR A 269 37.23 38.61 9.17
C TYR A 269 37.46 37.69 7.96
N ALA A 270 38.55 36.92 8.01
CA ALA A 270 38.91 36.02 6.92
C ALA A 270 37.87 34.91 6.74
N ASP A 271 37.61 34.58 5.48
CA ASP A 271 36.80 33.44 5.10
C ASP A 271 37.53 32.14 5.42
N TYR A 272 36.78 31.12 5.82
CA TYR A 272 37.29 29.77 6.01
C TYR A 272 36.22 28.74 5.64
N ASP A 273 36.67 27.65 5.03
CA ASP A 273 35.80 26.52 4.72
C ASP A 273 35.43 25.78 5.99
N THR A 274 34.13 25.55 6.17
CA THR A 274 33.58 24.71 7.23
C THR A 274 32.74 23.61 6.62
N VAL A 275 32.91 22.40 7.13
CA VAL A 275 32.09 21.26 6.74
C VAL A 275 30.84 21.26 7.60
N LEU A 276 29.70 21.56 7.00
CA LEU A 276 28.40 21.41 7.63
C LEU A 276 27.92 19.97 7.40
N ARG A 277 27.74 19.23 8.50
CA ARG A 277 27.08 17.92 8.48
C ARG A 277 25.65 18.10 8.94
N THR A 278 24.70 17.80 8.06
CA THR A 278 23.27 17.80 8.38
C THR A 278 22.78 16.36 8.46
N ASP A 279 22.16 16.03 9.59
CA ASP A 279 21.55 14.71 9.78
C ASP A 279 20.25 14.60 8.99
N PHE A 280 20.01 13.41 8.45
CA PHE A 280 18.78 13.09 7.74
C PHE A 280 17.57 13.21 8.68
N ASP A 281 16.66 14.10 8.32
CA ASP A 281 15.38 14.23 9.00
C ASP A 281 14.43 13.13 8.53
N GLN A 282 14.22 12.12 9.38
CA GLN A 282 13.26 11.03 9.12
C GLN A 282 11.82 11.51 8.91
N THR A 283 11.45 12.70 9.38
CA THR A 283 10.09 13.25 9.19
C THR A 283 9.84 13.74 7.76
N SER A 284 10.90 13.81 6.94
CA SER A 284 10.83 14.06 5.49
C SER A 284 10.30 12.86 4.68
N ILE A 285 10.25 11.66 5.28
CA ILE A 285 9.68 10.47 4.63
C ILE A 285 8.16 10.63 4.56
N LEU A 286 7.64 10.73 3.34
CA LEU A 286 6.20 10.92 3.09
C LEU A 286 5.49 9.63 2.69
N LYS A 287 6.23 8.69 2.08
CA LYS A 287 5.66 7.45 1.55
C LYS A 287 6.47 6.22 1.96
N MET A 288 5.76 5.10 2.01
CA MET A 288 6.33 3.75 2.03
C MET A 288 5.95 3.06 0.73
N ARG A 289 6.95 2.64 -0.03
CA ARG A 289 6.79 1.73 -1.16
C ARG A 289 6.75 0.31 -0.67
N PHE A 290 5.80 -0.46 -1.18
CA PHE A 290 5.65 -1.88 -0.89
C PHE A 290 5.79 -2.68 -2.17
N VAL A 291 6.38 -3.87 -2.06
CA VAL A 291 6.27 -4.95 -3.05
C VAL A 291 5.58 -6.11 -2.36
N GLU A 292 4.48 -6.59 -2.93
CA GLU A 292 3.60 -7.55 -2.26
C GLU A 292 3.08 -8.65 -3.19
N GLU A 293 2.71 -9.77 -2.58
CA GLU A 293 1.84 -10.79 -3.17
C GLU A 293 0.42 -10.63 -2.58
N TRP A 294 -0.59 -10.67 -3.44
CA TRP A 294 -1.99 -10.51 -3.05
C TRP A 294 -2.77 -11.80 -3.29
N SER A 295 -3.61 -12.16 -2.32
CA SER A 295 -4.55 -13.28 -2.44
C SER A 295 -5.88 -12.94 -1.78
N LEU A 296 -6.92 -13.70 -2.12
CA LEU A 296 -8.28 -13.52 -1.61
C LEU A 296 -8.88 -14.87 -1.27
N ASN A 297 -9.54 -14.97 -0.11
CA ASN A 297 -10.39 -16.11 0.19
C ASN A 297 -11.70 -15.99 -0.58
N THR A 298 -12.04 -16.97 -1.42
CA THR A 298 -13.24 -16.87 -2.28
C THR A 298 -14.55 -17.12 -1.55
N GLN A 299 -14.53 -17.60 -0.31
CA GLN A 299 -15.73 -17.81 0.50
C GLN A 299 -16.03 -16.60 1.38
N THR A 300 -15.03 -16.10 2.09
CA THR A 300 -15.20 -14.99 3.04
C THR A 300 -14.91 -13.63 2.43
N PHE A 301 -14.33 -13.58 1.23
CA PHE A 301 -13.80 -12.37 0.60
C PHE A 301 -12.76 -11.65 1.45
N LYS A 302 -12.11 -12.38 2.37
CA LYS A 302 -10.98 -11.85 3.12
C LYS A 302 -9.78 -11.67 2.20
N PHE A 303 -9.28 -10.45 2.15
CA PHE A 303 -8.10 -10.08 1.37
C PHE A 303 -6.84 -10.30 2.20
N TYR A 304 -5.78 -10.80 1.57
CA TYR A 304 -4.48 -11.00 2.20
C TYR A 304 -3.38 -10.36 1.37
N LYS A 305 -2.44 -9.71 2.07
CA LYS A 305 -1.24 -9.11 1.50
C LYS A 305 -0.02 -9.69 2.20
N LYS A 306 0.84 -10.35 1.44
CA LYS A 306 2.16 -10.80 1.92
C LYS A 306 3.19 -9.76 1.49
N VAL A 307 3.75 -9.03 2.45
CA VAL A 307 4.78 -8.02 2.18
C VAL A 307 6.11 -8.71 1.85
N LEU A 308 6.63 -8.46 0.65
CA LEU A 308 7.87 -9.05 0.13
C LEU A 308 9.04 -8.09 0.28
N ALA A 309 8.80 -6.78 0.09
CA ALA A 309 9.78 -5.73 0.34
C ALA A 309 9.13 -4.40 0.75
N ILE A 310 9.91 -3.56 1.43
CA ILE A 310 9.57 -2.17 1.75
C ILE A 310 10.70 -1.22 1.36
N CYS A 311 10.33 0.01 1.01
CA CYS A 311 11.26 1.10 0.75
C CYS A 311 10.68 2.44 1.24
N PRO A 312 11.31 3.11 2.22
CA PRO A 312 10.95 4.48 2.58
C PRO A 312 11.27 5.46 1.44
N MET A 313 10.45 6.50 1.28
CA MET A 313 10.58 7.46 0.20
C MET A 313 10.42 8.91 0.67
N VAL A 314 11.24 9.79 0.10
CA VAL A 314 11.26 11.24 0.35
C VAL A 314 10.90 12.01 -0.91
N GLU A 315 10.62 13.30 -0.79
CA GLU A 315 10.45 14.16 -1.96
C GLU A 315 11.78 14.35 -2.70
N GLY A 316 11.75 14.17 -4.02
CA GLY A 316 12.82 14.59 -4.92
C GLY A 316 12.49 15.97 -5.46
N LEU A 317 13.31 16.96 -5.10
CA LEU A 317 13.18 18.34 -5.58
C LEU A 317 14.17 18.60 -6.73
N ASP A 318 13.81 19.51 -7.65
CA ASP A 318 14.76 20.07 -8.62
C ASP A 318 15.64 21.17 -7.99
N ASP A 319 16.60 21.68 -8.76
CA ASP A 319 17.50 22.76 -8.32
C ASP A 319 16.76 24.07 -7.97
N LYS A 320 15.49 24.19 -8.35
CA LYS A 320 14.61 25.35 -8.09
C LYS A 320 13.65 25.09 -6.92
N GLY A 321 13.74 23.93 -6.26
CA GLY A 321 12.87 23.55 -5.15
C GLY A 321 11.50 23.02 -5.56
N ASN A 322 11.25 22.75 -6.85
CA ASN A 322 9.99 22.17 -7.30
C ASN A 322 10.01 20.65 -7.14
N LEU A 323 8.86 20.08 -6.76
CA LEU A 323 8.69 18.63 -6.66
C LEU A 323 8.83 17.97 -8.05
N ARG A 324 9.85 17.12 -8.22
CA ARG A 324 10.02 16.25 -9.39
C ARG A 324 9.35 14.89 -9.22
N GLY A 325 9.22 14.44 -7.98
CA GLY A 325 8.67 13.14 -7.65
C GLY A 325 9.09 12.67 -6.28
N TYR A 326 9.09 11.36 -6.07
CA TYR A 326 9.50 10.75 -4.82
C TYR A 326 10.70 9.85 -5.05
N THR A 327 11.74 10.04 -4.26
CA THR A 327 13.01 9.32 -4.36
C THR A 327 13.03 8.17 -3.36
N PRO A 328 13.28 6.93 -3.80
CA PRO A 328 13.49 5.80 -2.89
C PRO A 328 14.78 5.98 -2.11
N LEU A 329 14.76 5.72 -0.79
CA LEU A 329 15.96 5.76 0.03
C LEU A 329 16.73 4.45 -0.08
N PHE A 330 16.18 3.37 0.48
CA PHE A 330 16.79 2.05 0.47
C PHE A 330 15.71 0.97 0.57
N TRP A 331 16.04 -0.19 0.02
CA TRP A 331 15.17 -1.36 0.05
C TRP A 331 15.51 -2.30 1.20
N ILE A 332 14.47 -2.89 1.78
CA ILE A 332 14.54 -4.06 2.64
C ILE A 332 13.71 -5.17 1.98
N TYR A 333 14.35 -6.31 1.70
CA TYR A 333 13.71 -7.49 1.14
C TYR A 333 13.52 -8.55 2.23
N PHE A 334 12.29 -9.03 2.40
CA PHE A 334 11.93 -10.11 3.32
C PHE A 334 11.91 -11.48 2.64
N ASP A 335 11.69 -11.49 1.33
CA ASP A 335 11.75 -12.68 0.50
C ASP A 335 12.91 -12.51 -0.49
N GLU A 336 13.90 -13.41 -0.46
CA GLU A 336 15.07 -13.28 -1.36
C GLU A 336 14.73 -13.68 -2.80
N SER A 337 13.63 -14.43 -3.01
CA SER A 337 13.21 -14.88 -4.36
C SER A 337 12.83 -13.73 -5.29
N ILE A 338 12.45 -12.56 -4.75
CA ILE A 338 12.06 -11.40 -5.54
C ILE A 338 13.23 -10.54 -6.04
N LYS A 339 14.47 -10.83 -5.60
CA LYS A 339 15.67 -10.10 -6.08
C LYS A 339 16.06 -10.47 -7.51
N ASN A 340 15.68 -11.67 -7.96
CA ASN A 340 16.13 -12.25 -9.22
C ASN A 340 15.02 -12.33 -10.29
N THR A 341 13.87 -11.71 -10.04
CA THR A 341 12.81 -11.57 -11.04
C THR A 341 12.96 -10.22 -11.73
N GLU A 342 13.95 -10.17 -12.62
CA GLU A 342 13.96 -9.29 -13.79
C GLU A 342 12.95 -9.80 -14.82
#